data_AF-A0AAE0FV87-F1
#
_entry.id   AF-A0AAE0FV87-F1
#
_cell.length_a   1.000
_cell.length_b   1.000
_cell.length_c   1.000
_cell.angle_alpha   90.00
_cell.angle_beta   90.00
_cell.angle_gamma   90.00
#
_symmetry.space_group_name_H-M   'P 1'
#
loop_
_entity.id
_entity.type
_entity.pdbx_description
1 polymer ?
#
loop_
_entity_poly.entity_id
_entity_poly.type
_entity_poly.pdbx_seq_one_letter_code
_entity_poly.pdbx_strand_id
1 'polypeptide(L)'
;MASKLKEDAELSPVLARILQQQDSCDGSGYKTPLREITEGHKSSHWIWWIWPTLKQLRPGTMRPEFLLPDFETVLNYLQHPTLSTRLCEITAASVHHLEGGTNATKLFGSATDVEKFQECLTCFIVAAKEMKSHELFEIFAHALDLLPEPWKGLHPRAMQVIIQDFGKLKNAKSDVSLEALRDFNN
;
A
#
# COMPACT_ATOMS: atom_id res chain seq x y z
N MET A 1 7.77 30.22 -1.88
CA MET A 1 9.12 29.70 -1.55
C MET A 1 9.18 28.96 -0.21
N ALA A 2 8.20 29.09 0.69
CA ALA A 2 8.18 28.40 1.98
C ALA A 2 7.66 26.95 1.96
N SER A 3 7.12 26.42 0.84
CA SER A 3 6.57 25.05 0.79
C SER A 3 7.57 23.96 0.43
N LYS A 4 8.71 24.31 -0.20
CA LYS A 4 9.78 23.36 -0.56
C LYS A 4 10.72 23.04 0.60
N LEU A 5 10.66 23.80 1.69
CA LEU A 5 11.60 23.72 2.82
C LEU A 5 11.15 22.74 3.93
N LYS A 6 10.01 22.05 3.75
CA LYS A 6 9.55 20.98 4.65
C LYS A 6 9.58 19.58 4.02
N GLU A 7 9.89 19.46 2.73
CA GLU A 7 9.93 18.17 2.02
C GLU A 7 11.19 17.35 2.33
N ASP A 8 12.22 17.97 2.91
CA ASP A 8 13.52 17.34 3.18
C ASP A 8 13.72 16.96 4.66
N ALA A 9 12.67 16.54 5.37
CA ALA A 9 12.93 15.61 6.47
C ALA A 9 13.55 14.38 5.82
N GLU A 10 14.85 14.12 6.04
CA GLU A 10 15.63 13.12 5.29
C GLU A 10 14.81 11.86 5.04
N LEU A 11 14.32 11.76 3.80
CA LEU A 11 13.44 10.67 3.40
C LEU A 11 14.20 9.37 3.65
N SER A 12 13.59 8.44 4.38
CA SER A 12 14.30 7.22 4.76
C SER A 12 14.86 6.52 3.50
N PRO A 13 16.01 5.83 3.59
CA PRO A 13 16.69 5.31 2.39
C PRO A 13 15.81 4.43 1.48
N VAL A 14 14.84 3.70 2.06
CA VAL A 14 13.88 2.89 1.29
C VAL A 14 12.86 3.76 0.56
N LEU A 15 12.33 4.82 1.18
CA LEU A 15 11.36 5.71 0.56
C LEU A 15 12.00 6.53 -0.56
N ALA A 16 13.23 7.01 -0.35
CA ALA A 16 14.01 7.67 -1.39
C ALA A 16 14.24 6.75 -2.59
N ARG A 17 14.51 5.46 -2.34
CA ARG A 17 14.67 4.45 -3.40
C ARG A 17 13.38 4.16 -4.14
N ILE A 18 12.25 4.05 -3.44
CA ILE A 18 10.94 3.87 -4.07
C ILE A 18 10.63 5.07 -4.97
N LEU A 19 10.82 6.30 -4.46
CA LEU A 19 10.56 7.51 -5.23
C LEU A 19 11.44 7.58 -6.48
N GLN A 20 12.75 7.33 -6.33
CA GLN A 20 13.70 7.27 -7.45
C GLN A 20 13.29 6.24 -8.50
N GLN A 21 12.88 5.05 -8.06
CA GLN A 21 12.43 3.98 -8.97
C GLN A 21 11.15 4.38 -9.70
N GLN A 22 10.19 5.01 -9.01
CA GLN A 22 8.96 5.51 -9.62
C GLN A 22 9.20 6.66 -10.60
N ASP A 23 10.27 7.44 -10.42
CA ASP A 23 10.64 8.54 -11.31
C ASP A 23 11.44 8.09 -12.56
N SER A 24 11.83 6.81 -12.63
CA SER A 24 12.59 6.28 -13.76
C SER A 24 11.85 6.43 -15.10
N CYS A 25 12.59 6.79 -16.15
CA CYS A 25 12.06 6.95 -17.51
C CYS A 25 12.35 5.76 -18.44
N ASP A 26 13.03 4.71 -17.95
CA ASP A 26 13.42 3.52 -18.72
C ASP A 26 12.29 2.49 -18.92
N GLY A 27 11.04 2.89 -18.65
CA GLY A 27 9.87 2.00 -18.71
C GLY A 27 9.59 1.24 -17.42
N SER A 28 10.45 1.33 -16.39
CA SER A 28 10.21 0.75 -15.06
C SER A 28 9.62 1.74 -14.03
N GLY A 29 9.50 3.03 -14.37
CA GLY A 29 8.87 4.04 -13.52
C GLY A 29 7.35 4.00 -13.51
N TYR A 30 6.74 4.89 -12.72
CA TYR A 30 5.31 4.90 -12.35
C TYR A 30 4.32 4.90 -13.52
N LYS A 31 4.70 5.47 -14.66
CA LYS A 31 3.84 5.55 -15.85
C LYS A 31 3.42 4.18 -16.38
N THR A 32 4.31 3.19 -16.34
CA THR A 32 4.03 1.84 -16.83
C THR A 32 3.00 1.11 -15.95
N PRO A 33 3.20 0.99 -14.61
CA PRO A 33 2.19 0.46 -13.70
C PRO A 33 0.82 1.12 -13.84
N LEU A 34 0.77 2.45 -13.88
CA LEU A 34 -0.50 3.17 -13.97
C LEU A 34 -1.23 2.84 -15.27
N ARG A 35 -0.51 2.82 -16.41
CA ARG A 35 -1.09 2.42 -17.70
C ARG A 35 -1.65 1.01 -17.64
N GLU A 36 -0.85 0.04 -17.18
CA GLU A 36 -1.24 -1.37 -17.13
C GLU A 36 -2.48 -1.60 -16.25
N ILE A 37 -2.55 -0.95 -15.09
CA ILE A 37 -3.71 -1.06 -14.20
C ILE A 37 -4.92 -0.32 -14.78
N THR A 38 -4.73 0.82 -15.43
CA THR A 38 -5.82 1.53 -16.13
C THR A 38 -6.39 0.68 -17.27
N GLU A 39 -5.54 -0.09 -17.96
CA GLU A 39 -5.92 -1.06 -19.00
C GLU A 39 -6.51 -2.36 -18.42
N GLY A 40 -6.51 -2.54 -17.10
CA GLY A 40 -7.10 -3.68 -16.41
C GLY A 40 -6.26 -4.95 -16.42
N HIS A 41 -4.97 -4.84 -16.73
CA HIS A 41 -4.07 -5.99 -16.80
C HIS A 41 -2.61 -5.62 -16.55
N LYS A 42 -2.08 -6.03 -15.39
CA LYS A 42 -0.65 -6.00 -15.10
C LYS A 42 0.11 -7.03 -15.95
N SER A 43 1.13 -6.56 -16.67
CA SER A 43 2.00 -7.38 -17.53
C SER A 43 3.49 -7.28 -17.22
N SER A 44 3.90 -6.29 -16.42
CA SER A 44 5.33 -6.03 -16.12
C SER A 44 5.68 -6.22 -14.63
N HIS A 45 6.98 -6.18 -14.33
CA HIS A 45 7.54 -6.47 -13.01
C HIS A 45 7.78 -5.19 -12.17
N TRP A 46 6.74 -4.66 -11.53
CA TRP A 46 6.83 -3.40 -10.77
C TRP A 46 6.18 -3.39 -9.39
N ILE A 47 5.58 -4.52 -8.99
CA ILE A 47 4.73 -4.62 -7.80
C ILE A 47 5.41 -4.12 -6.51
N TRP A 48 6.74 -4.23 -6.42
CA TRP A 48 7.50 -3.92 -5.20
C TRP A 48 7.60 -2.45 -4.82
N TRP A 49 7.72 -1.55 -5.80
CA TRP A 49 7.83 -0.11 -5.53
C TRP A 49 6.51 0.64 -5.73
N ILE A 50 5.46 -0.06 -6.17
CA ILE A 50 4.12 0.51 -6.37
C ILE A 50 3.20 0.16 -5.20
N TRP A 51 3.16 -1.11 -4.82
CA TRP A 51 2.49 -1.59 -3.61
C TRP A 51 3.51 -2.23 -2.65
N PRO A 52 4.36 -1.39 -2.01
CA PRO A 52 5.35 -1.87 -1.05
C PRO A 52 4.66 -2.42 0.21
N THR A 53 5.35 -3.32 0.92
CA THR A 53 4.85 -3.93 2.15
C THR A 53 5.97 -4.05 3.18
N LEU A 54 5.62 -4.42 4.41
CA LEU A 54 6.57 -4.60 5.51
C LEU A 54 7.52 -5.77 5.25
N LYS A 55 8.78 -5.60 5.64
CA LYS A 55 9.87 -6.57 5.44
C LYS A 55 9.56 -7.96 5.97
N GLN A 56 8.86 -8.03 7.09
CA GLN A 56 8.49 -9.24 7.81
C GLN A 56 7.48 -10.10 7.04
N LEU A 57 6.77 -9.53 6.06
CA LEU A 57 5.74 -10.23 5.29
C LEU A 57 6.29 -10.98 4.08
N ARG A 58 7.41 -10.52 3.51
CA ARG A 58 7.99 -11.09 2.29
C ARG A 58 9.47 -11.43 2.45
N PRO A 59 9.82 -12.32 3.40
CA PRO A 59 11.20 -12.82 3.50
C PRO A 59 11.60 -13.50 2.19
N GLY A 60 12.80 -13.20 1.68
CA GLY A 60 13.31 -13.80 0.44
C GLY A 60 12.68 -13.27 -0.85
N THR A 61 11.97 -12.13 -0.82
CA THR A 61 11.49 -11.49 -2.06
C THR A 61 12.64 -11.14 -3.00
N MET A 62 12.39 -11.10 -4.32
CA MET A 62 13.40 -10.77 -5.32
C MET A 62 13.92 -9.32 -5.26
N ARG A 63 13.14 -8.43 -4.63
CA ARG A 63 13.46 -7.00 -4.51
C ARG A 63 13.38 -6.53 -3.05
N PRO A 64 14.25 -7.04 -2.16
CA PRO A 64 14.20 -6.70 -0.74
C PRO A 64 14.48 -5.22 -0.47
N GLU A 65 15.11 -4.51 -1.42
CA GLU A 65 15.43 -3.09 -1.35
C GLU A 65 14.21 -2.14 -1.32
N PHE A 66 13.01 -2.63 -1.63
CA PHE A 66 11.75 -1.87 -1.55
C PHE A 66 10.85 -2.28 -0.36
N LEU A 67 11.31 -3.18 0.50
CA LEU A 67 10.55 -3.58 1.69
C LEU A 67 10.64 -2.50 2.77
N LEU A 68 9.49 -2.11 3.31
CA LEU A 68 9.41 -1.13 4.39
C LEU A 68 9.89 -1.79 5.70
N PRO A 69 10.83 -1.19 6.43
CA PRO A 69 11.45 -1.84 7.60
C PRO A 69 10.50 -1.95 8.80
N ASP A 70 9.63 -0.96 8.96
CA ASP A 70 8.78 -0.75 10.14
C ASP A 70 7.52 0.07 9.77
N PHE A 71 6.58 0.13 10.71
CA PHE A 71 5.34 0.87 10.56
C PHE A 71 5.53 2.40 10.50
N GLU A 72 6.57 2.94 11.15
CA GLU A 72 6.92 4.36 11.05
C GLU A 72 7.22 4.76 9.60
N THR A 73 7.92 3.89 8.86
CA THR A 73 8.17 4.11 7.43
C THR A 73 6.87 4.07 6.60
N VAL A 74 5.87 3.28 6.98
CA VAL A 74 4.54 3.26 6.33
C VAL A 74 3.84 4.61 6.53
N LEU A 75 3.89 5.17 7.75
CA LEU A 75 3.34 6.51 8.05
C LEU A 75 4.05 7.59 7.23
N ASN A 76 5.39 7.56 7.21
CA ASN A 76 6.19 8.51 6.44
C ASN A 76 5.92 8.42 4.93
N TYR A 77 5.64 7.23 4.40
CA TYR A 77 5.21 7.05 3.00
C TYR A 77 3.91 7.82 2.72
N LEU A 78 2.88 7.69 3.57
CA LEU A 78 1.59 8.39 3.36
C LEU A 78 1.67 9.90 3.59
N GLN A 79 2.60 10.35 4.43
CA GLN A 79 2.85 11.78 4.63
C GLN A 79 3.58 12.42 3.45
N HIS A 80 4.34 11.64 2.67
CA HIS A 80 5.08 12.16 1.53
C HIS A 80 4.13 12.43 0.34
N PRO A 81 3.98 13.68 -0.13
CA PRO A 81 2.93 14.07 -1.08
C PRO A 81 2.92 13.24 -2.37
N THR A 82 4.06 13.05 -3.02
CA THR A 82 4.16 12.31 -4.29
C THR A 82 3.90 10.81 -4.13
N LEU A 83 4.36 10.22 -3.03
CA LEU A 83 4.23 8.77 -2.80
C LEU A 83 2.78 8.42 -2.47
N SER A 84 2.19 9.19 -1.55
CA SER A 84 0.79 9.09 -1.16
C SER A 84 -0.15 9.28 -2.36
N THR A 85 0.07 10.33 -3.16
CA THR A 85 -0.73 10.60 -4.36
C THR A 85 -0.67 9.43 -5.35
N ARG A 86 0.53 8.93 -5.65
CA ARG A 86 0.73 7.82 -6.59
C ARG A 86 0.11 6.50 -6.12
N LEU A 87 0.20 6.20 -4.83
CA LEU A 87 -0.44 5.03 -4.24
C LEU A 87 -1.97 5.11 -4.32
N CYS A 88 -2.54 6.27 -4.01
CA CYS A 88 -3.98 6.49 -4.11
C CYS A 88 -4.48 6.41 -5.55
N GLU A 89 -3.80 7.08 -6.48
CA GLU A 89 -4.16 7.10 -7.91
C GLU A 89 -4.22 5.69 -8.51
N ILE A 90 -3.18 4.89 -8.32
CA ILE A 90 -3.15 3.53 -8.88
C ILE A 90 -4.11 2.57 -8.18
N THR A 91 -4.40 2.81 -6.89
CA THR A 91 -5.39 2.02 -6.14
C THR A 91 -6.81 2.37 -6.59
N ALA A 92 -7.11 3.64 -6.86
CA ALA A 92 -8.39 4.04 -7.45
C ALA A 92 -8.57 3.45 -8.87
N ALA A 93 -7.50 3.40 -9.67
CA ALA A 93 -7.53 2.75 -10.97
C ALA A 93 -7.83 1.24 -10.88
N SER A 94 -7.30 0.53 -9.86
CA SER A 94 -7.63 -0.89 -9.67
C SER A 94 -9.05 -1.09 -9.16
N VAL A 95 -9.55 -0.21 -8.27
CA VAL A 95 -10.95 -0.21 -7.79
C VAL A 95 -11.93 -0.16 -8.95
N HIS A 96 -11.73 0.73 -9.92
CA HIS A 96 -12.61 0.84 -11.10
C HIS A 96 -12.82 -0.49 -11.82
N HIS A 97 -11.75 -1.29 -11.97
CA HIS A 97 -11.83 -2.61 -12.61
C HIS A 97 -12.47 -3.66 -11.71
N LEU A 98 -12.20 -3.62 -10.40
CA LEU A 98 -12.81 -4.54 -9.44
C LEU A 98 -14.33 -4.33 -9.33
N GLU A 99 -14.80 -3.08 -9.31
CA GLU A 99 -16.23 -2.73 -9.38
C GLU A 99 -16.88 -3.29 -10.66
N GLY A 100 -16.15 -3.24 -11.78
CA GLY A 100 -16.57 -3.80 -13.06
C GLY A 100 -16.53 -5.34 -13.12
N GLY A 101 -16.12 -6.02 -12.05
CA GLY A 101 -16.06 -7.49 -11.99
C GLY A 101 -14.85 -8.11 -12.69
N THR A 102 -13.79 -7.33 -12.96
CA THR A 102 -12.55 -7.85 -13.53
C THR A 102 -11.93 -8.87 -12.59
N ASN A 103 -11.50 -10.01 -13.13
CA ASN A 103 -10.82 -11.04 -12.35
C ASN A 103 -9.52 -10.48 -11.72
N ALA A 104 -9.39 -10.59 -10.40
CA ALA A 104 -8.26 -10.02 -9.66
C ALA A 104 -6.89 -10.58 -10.11
N THR A 105 -6.77 -11.88 -10.36
CA THR A 105 -5.47 -12.45 -10.81
C THR A 105 -5.11 -12.03 -12.22
N LYS A 106 -6.10 -11.67 -13.06
CA LYS A 106 -5.84 -10.99 -14.34
C LYS A 106 -5.41 -9.54 -14.14
N LEU A 107 -6.11 -8.80 -13.29
CA LEU A 107 -5.83 -7.38 -13.03
C LEU A 107 -4.41 -7.19 -12.47
N PHE A 108 -4.05 -7.99 -11.46
CA PHE A 108 -2.76 -7.94 -10.79
C PHE A 108 -1.73 -8.91 -11.38
N GLY A 109 -2.08 -9.67 -12.41
CA GLY A 109 -1.18 -10.56 -13.15
C GLY A 109 -0.88 -11.91 -12.47
N SER A 110 -1.06 -12.04 -11.16
CA SER A 110 -0.93 -13.33 -10.46
C SER A 110 -1.62 -13.33 -9.10
N ALA A 111 -1.93 -14.51 -8.55
CA ALA A 111 -2.43 -14.68 -7.18
C ALA A 111 -1.49 -14.07 -6.12
N THR A 112 -0.17 -14.22 -6.31
CA THR A 112 0.86 -13.65 -5.43
C THR A 112 0.82 -12.13 -5.42
N ASP A 113 0.57 -11.50 -6.57
CA ASP A 113 0.49 -10.05 -6.67
C ASP A 113 -0.83 -9.50 -6.09
N VAL A 114 -1.94 -10.25 -6.16
CA VAL A 114 -3.18 -9.90 -5.43
C VAL A 114 -2.93 -9.91 -3.93
N GLU A 115 -2.29 -10.96 -3.41
CA GLU A 115 -1.95 -11.06 -1.98
C GLU A 115 -1.03 -9.91 -1.54
N LYS A 116 -0.06 -9.53 -2.38
CA LYS A 116 0.82 -8.38 -2.10
C LYS A 116 0.06 -7.04 -2.09
N PHE A 117 -0.89 -6.87 -2.99
CA PHE A 117 -1.78 -5.71 -2.98
C PHE A 117 -2.59 -5.66 -1.67
N GLN A 118 -3.16 -6.78 -1.23
CA GLN A 118 -3.89 -6.89 0.03
C GLN A 118 -3.00 -6.57 1.24
N GLU A 119 -1.78 -7.12 1.30
CA GLU A 119 -0.80 -6.82 2.35
C GLU A 119 -0.46 -5.34 2.41
N CYS A 120 -0.16 -4.74 1.26
CA CYS A 120 0.16 -3.32 1.12
C CYS A 120 -0.98 -2.47 1.69
N LEU A 121 -2.19 -2.64 1.17
CA LEU A 121 -3.35 -1.86 1.61
C LEU A 121 -3.71 -2.10 3.08
N THR A 122 -3.46 -3.30 3.61
CA THR A 122 -3.63 -3.58 5.05
C THR A 122 -2.66 -2.76 5.91
N CYS A 123 -1.41 -2.58 5.47
CA CYS A 123 -0.48 -1.67 6.17
C CYS A 123 -0.95 -0.22 6.07
N PHE A 124 -1.35 0.21 4.88
CA PHE A 124 -1.67 1.61 4.61
C PHE A 124 -3.02 2.06 5.18
N ILE A 125 -4.02 1.19 5.29
CA ILE A 125 -5.29 1.53 5.94
C ILE A 125 -5.13 1.77 7.44
N VAL A 126 -4.26 1.01 8.12
CA VAL A 126 -3.93 1.25 9.54
C VAL A 126 -3.15 2.55 9.68
N ALA A 127 -2.25 2.87 8.75
CA ALA A 127 -1.52 4.14 8.76
C ALA A 127 -2.46 5.34 8.52
N ALA A 128 -3.39 5.24 7.57
CA ALA A 128 -4.42 6.26 7.34
C ALA A 128 -5.30 6.47 8.58
N LYS A 129 -5.65 5.37 9.28
CA LYS A 129 -6.38 5.41 10.54
C LYS A 129 -5.62 6.15 11.63
N GLU A 130 -4.36 5.80 11.86
CA GLU A 130 -3.49 6.45 12.84
C GLU A 130 -3.32 7.95 12.54
N MET A 131 -3.23 8.31 11.27
CA MET A 131 -3.18 9.70 10.80
C MET A 131 -4.54 10.42 10.87
N LYS A 132 -5.63 9.72 11.23
CA LYS A 132 -7.01 10.22 11.21
C LYS A 132 -7.44 10.77 9.85
N SER A 133 -6.89 10.22 8.77
CA SER A 133 -7.23 10.61 7.40
C SER A 133 -8.36 9.74 6.87
N HIS A 134 -9.58 10.27 6.92
CA HIS A 134 -10.77 9.57 6.42
C HIS A 134 -10.70 9.32 4.91
N GLU A 135 -10.22 10.29 4.12
CA GLU A 135 -10.12 10.17 2.67
C GLU A 135 -9.21 9.01 2.25
N LEU A 136 -7.99 8.97 2.80
CA LEU A 136 -7.05 7.88 2.52
C LEU A 136 -7.59 6.54 3.00
N PHE A 137 -8.23 6.53 4.17
CA PHE A 137 -8.83 5.32 4.73
C PHE A 137 -9.89 4.74 3.80
N GLU A 138 -10.82 5.55 3.30
CA GLU A 138 -11.91 5.08 2.45
C GLU A 138 -11.40 4.52 1.11
N ILE A 139 -10.38 5.13 0.50
CA ILE A 139 -9.76 4.60 -0.73
C ILE A 139 -9.25 3.17 -0.50
N PHE A 140 -8.53 2.94 0.59
CA PHE A 140 -7.95 1.63 0.89
C PHE A 140 -9.01 0.63 1.37
N ALA A 141 -9.97 1.05 2.18
CA ALA A 141 -11.07 0.22 2.65
C ALA A 141 -11.91 -0.30 1.48
N HIS A 142 -12.28 0.59 0.56
CA HIS A 142 -13.07 0.24 -0.62
C HIS A 142 -12.35 -0.81 -1.46
N ALA A 143 -11.06 -0.61 -1.74
CA ALA A 143 -10.25 -1.57 -2.49
C ALA A 143 -10.20 -2.95 -1.81
N LEU A 144 -10.06 -3.00 -0.48
CA LEU A 144 -10.06 -4.26 0.29
C LEU A 144 -11.43 -4.96 0.32
N ASP A 145 -12.54 -4.20 0.34
CA ASP A 145 -13.90 -4.74 0.29
C ASP A 145 -14.24 -5.40 -1.05
N LEU A 146 -13.67 -4.86 -2.14
CA LEU A 146 -13.89 -5.34 -3.51
C LEU A 146 -13.03 -6.54 -3.90
N LEU A 147 -11.97 -6.84 -3.14
CA LEU A 147 -11.18 -8.03 -3.41
C LEU A 147 -12.03 -9.30 -3.25
N PRO A 148 -11.94 -10.27 -4.18
CA PRO A 148 -12.64 -11.53 -4.07
C PRO A 148 -11.97 -12.42 -3.02
N GLU A 149 -12.70 -13.41 -2.52
CA GLU A 149 -12.11 -14.49 -1.73
C GLU A 149 -10.97 -15.19 -2.50
N PRO A 150 -9.84 -15.54 -1.85
CA PRO A 150 -9.59 -15.46 -0.40
C PRO A 150 -8.96 -14.14 0.08
N TRP A 151 -8.87 -13.11 -0.77
CA TRP A 151 -8.17 -11.84 -0.46
C TRP A 151 -9.08 -10.74 0.08
N LYS A 152 -10.34 -11.06 0.40
CA LYS A 152 -11.30 -10.06 0.87
C LYS A 152 -10.93 -9.55 2.26
N GLY A 153 -10.94 -8.23 2.43
CA GLY A 153 -10.65 -7.58 3.71
C GLY A 153 -9.17 -7.60 4.11
N LEU A 154 -8.90 -7.38 5.40
CA LEU A 154 -7.54 -7.23 5.92
C LEU A 154 -6.73 -8.52 5.79
N HIS A 155 -5.47 -8.40 5.37
CA HIS A 155 -4.55 -9.53 5.33
C HIS A 155 -4.15 -9.97 6.76
N PRO A 156 -4.47 -11.20 7.21
CA PRO A 156 -4.32 -11.60 8.61
C PRO A 156 -2.88 -11.52 9.11
N ARG A 157 -1.91 -11.97 8.30
CA ARG A 157 -0.49 -11.93 8.68
C ARG A 157 0.05 -10.50 8.71
N ALA A 158 -0.46 -9.61 7.85
CA ALA A 158 -0.08 -8.19 7.87
C ALA A 158 -0.55 -7.54 9.17
N MET A 159 -1.79 -7.78 9.58
CA MET A 159 -2.30 -7.31 10.88
C MET A 159 -1.46 -7.82 12.06
N GLN A 160 -1.05 -9.10 12.06
CA GLN A 160 -0.17 -9.62 13.11
C GLN A 160 1.17 -8.88 13.17
N VAL A 161 1.81 -8.64 12.01
CA VAL A 161 3.08 -7.90 11.95
C VAL A 161 2.89 -6.47 12.45
N ILE A 162 1.83 -5.79 12.00
CA ILE A 162 1.52 -4.41 12.41
C ILE A 162 1.27 -4.37 13.93
N ILE A 163 0.48 -5.29 14.50
CA ILE A 163 0.22 -5.31 15.95
C ILE A 163 1.49 -5.63 16.75
N GLN A 164 2.39 -6.45 16.23
CA GLN A 164 3.66 -6.73 16.90
C GLN A 164 4.63 -5.55 16.87
N ASP A 165 4.65 -4.80 15.77
CA ASP A 165 5.52 -3.65 15.55
C ASP A 165 4.94 -2.38 16.20
N PHE A 166 3.71 -2.03 15.83
CA PHE A 166 2.95 -0.88 16.31
C PHE A 166 2.21 -1.10 17.64
N GLY A 167 1.61 -2.27 17.88
CA GLY A 167 0.80 -2.53 19.07
C GLY A 167 1.60 -2.62 20.37
N LYS A 168 2.89 -2.98 20.32
CA LYS A 168 3.81 -2.80 21.47
C LYS A 168 3.94 -1.33 21.90
N LEU A 169 3.69 -0.38 21.00
CA LEU A 169 3.71 1.06 21.29
C LEU A 169 2.36 1.58 21.80
N LYS A 170 1.22 0.90 21.56
CA LYS A 170 -0.13 1.46 21.80
C LYS A 170 -1.21 0.53 22.40
N ASN A 171 -0.90 -0.61 23.02
CA ASN A 171 -1.89 -1.49 23.67
C ASN A 171 -3.04 -1.97 22.76
N ALA A 172 -2.77 -2.21 21.46
CA ALA A 172 -3.81 -2.69 20.53
C ALA A 172 -4.12 -4.19 20.74
N LYS A 173 -5.40 -4.57 20.66
CA LYS A 173 -5.85 -5.98 20.71
C LYS A 173 -5.44 -6.73 19.43
N SER A 174 -5.22 -8.03 19.56
CA SER A 174 -4.73 -8.93 18.49
C SER A 174 -5.72 -9.22 17.36
N ASP A 175 -6.99 -8.85 17.53
CA ASP A 175 -8.09 -9.18 16.61
C ASP A 175 -8.83 -7.89 16.23
N VAL A 176 -8.43 -7.30 15.11
CA VAL A 176 -8.96 -6.04 14.59
C VAL A 176 -9.49 -6.33 13.19
N SER A 177 -10.81 -6.21 13.02
CA SER A 177 -11.47 -6.34 11.73
C SER A 177 -11.48 -5.02 10.96
N LEU A 178 -11.76 -5.07 9.66
CA LEU A 178 -11.92 -3.87 8.83
C LEU A 178 -13.07 -3.00 9.35
N GLU A 179 -14.17 -3.63 9.78
CA GLU A 179 -15.32 -2.96 10.38
C GLU A 179 -14.95 -2.22 11.67
N ALA A 180 -14.12 -2.82 12.51
CA ALA A 180 -13.62 -2.17 13.72
C ALA A 180 -12.74 -0.95 13.40
N LEU A 181 -11.93 -1.02 12.33
CA LEU A 181 -11.10 0.09 11.88
C LEU A 181 -11.91 1.27 11.33
N ARG A 182 -13.14 1.06 10.85
CA ARG A 182 -14.02 2.14 10.37
C ARG A 182 -14.47 3.10 11.48
N ASP A 183 -14.42 2.70 12.75
CA ASP A 183 -14.82 3.57 13.87
C ASP A 183 -13.69 4.50 14.31
N PHE A 184 -13.71 5.77 13.87
CA PHE A 184 -12.72 6.81 14.23
C PHE A 184 -12.89 7.43 15.62
N ASN A 185 -13.87 6.99 16.39
CA ASN A 185 -14.10 7.49 17.74
C ASN A 185 -13.41 6.65 18.83
N ASN A 186 -12.82 5.50 18.48
CA ASN A 186 -12.01 4.67 19.37
C ASN A 186 -10.57 5.18 19.53
#